data_AF-A0A939FFU1-F1
#
_entry.id   AF-A0A939FFU1-F1
#
_cell.length_a   1.000
_cell.length_b   1.000
_cell.length_c   1.000
_cell.angle_alpha   90.00
_cell.angle_beta   90.00
_cell.angle_gamma   90.00
#
_symmetry.space_group_name_H-M   'P 1'
#
loop_
_entity.id
_entity.type
_entity.pdbx_description
1 polymer ?
#
loop_
_entity_poly.entity_id
_entity_poly.type
_entity_poly.pdbx_seq_one_letter_code
_entity_poly.pdbx_strand_id
1 'polypeptide(L)'
;MNIEGELKVFEGRAAAVAGVGKDVVNEAMIRHWCEAMGDGHPAYPGIAPPTMLQAWTMGGLSGHTARSQAQDELFALLDGAG
;
A
#
# COMPACT_ATOMS: atom_id res chain seq x y z
N MET A 1 -8.52 12.33 -24.54
CA MET A 1 -9.65 12.10 -23.62
C MET A 1 -9.30 12.81 -22.32
N ASN A 2 -10.15 13.70 -21.80
CA ASN A 2 -9.86 14.36 -20.53
C ASN A 2 -10.42 13.51 -19.37
N ILE A 3 -9.55 12.73 -18.72
CA ILE A 3 -9.95 11.84 -17.62
C ILE A 3 -10.28 12.60 -16.33
N GLU A 4 -9.89 13.88 -16.20
CA GLU A 4 -10.08 14.67 -14.98
C GLU A 4 -11.56 14.74 -14.55
N GLY A 5 -12.47 14.90 -15.52
CA GLY A 5 -13.91 14.95 -15.25
C GLY A 5 -14.47 13.60 -14.79
N GLU A 6 -13.91 12.50 -15.29
CA GLU A 6 -14.30 11.14 -14.93
C GLU A 6 -13.76 10.76 -13.54
N LEU A 7 -12.56 11.23 -13.18
CA LEU A 7 -11.94 10.97 -11.88
C LEU A 7 -12.72 11.58 -10.72
N LYS A 8 -13.47 12.66 -10.96
CA LYS A 8 -14.19 13.40 -9.92
C LYS A 8 -15.24 12.56 -9.19
N VAL A 9 -15.79 11.52 -9.83
CA VAL A 9 -16.77 10.62 -9.20
C VAL A 9 -16.20 9.78 -8.07
N PHE A 10 -14.87 9.68 -7.95
CA PHE A 10 -14.20 8.93 -6.91
C PHE A 10 -13.90 9.76 -5.64
N GLU A 11 -14.02 11.09 -5.70
CA GLU A 11 -13.80 11.96 -4.53
C GLU A 11 -14.70 11.57 -3.35
N GLY A 12 -14.12 11.44 -2.17
CA GLY A 12 -14.84 11.05 -0.94
C GLY A 12 -15.24 9.58 -0.84
N ARG A 13 -14.99 8.76 -1.87
CA ARG A 13 -15.19 7.29 -1.78
C ARG A 13 -14.04 6.67 -0.97
N ALA A 14 -14.35 5.66 -0.17
CA ALA A 14 -13.33 4.95 0.61
C ALA A 14 -12.38 4.18 -0.32
N ALA A 15 -11.07 4.35 -0.16
CA ALA A 15 -10.04 3.60 -0.92
C ALA A 15 -9.92 2.13 -0.47
N ALA A 16 -10.12 1.91 0.82
CA ALA A 16 -10.19 0.60 1.46
C ALA A 16 -11.16 0.68 2.64
N VAL A 17 -11.84 -0.41 2.97
CA VAL A 17 -12.80 -0.45 4.08
C VAL A 17 -12.11 -0.91 5.37
N ALA A 18 -11.29 -1.95 5.28
CA ALA A 18 -10.34 -2.42 6.30
C ALA A 18 -9.47 -3.52 5.67
N GLY A 19 -8.24 -3.70 6.16
CA GLY A 19 -7.37 -4.76 5.67
C GLY A 19 -6.45 -5.28 6.77
N VAL A 20 -6.19 -6.58 6.75
CA VAL A 20 -5.15 -7.20 7.57
C VAL A 20 -3.94 -7.43 6.66
N GLY A 21 -2.75 -7.08 7.14
CA GLY A 21 -1.52 -7.39 6.43
C GLY A 21 -1.37 -8.90 6.22
N LYS A 22 -0.67 -9.30 5.15
CA LYS A 22 -0.48 -10.74 4.85
C LYS A 22 0.28 -11.44 5.96
N ASP A 23 1.22 -10.72 6.56
CA ASP A 23 2.04 -11.16 7.67
C ASP A 23 1.88 -10.18 8.82
N VAL A 24 1.98 -10.69 10.05
CA VAL A 24 2.19 -9.84 11.22
C VAL A 24 3.50 -9.07 11.07
N VAL A 25 3.61 -7.94 11.77
CA VAL A 25 4.89 -7.23 11.90
C VAL A 25 5.93 -8.21 12.42
N ASN A 26 7.00 -8.41 11.65
CA ASN A 26 8.01 -9.42 11.94
C ASN A 26 9.42 -8.90 11.67
N GLU A 27 10.38 -9.36 12.48
CA GLU A 27 11.75 -8.85 12.43
C GLU A 27 12.47 -9.17 11.11
N ALA A 28 12.13 -10.29 10.47
CA ALA A 28 12.80 -10.69 9.22
C ALA A 28 12.56 -9.66 8.11
N MET A 29 11.31 -9.24 7.93
CA MET A 29 10.98 -8.17 6.99
C MET A 29 11.56 -6.81 7.42
N ILE A 30 11.60 -6.51 8.73
CA ILE A 30 12.22 -5.27 9.23
C ILE A 30 13.71 -5.22 8.87
N ARG A 31 14.46 -6.31 9.11
CA ARG A 31 15.89 -6.39 8.78
C ARG A 31 16.13 -6.20 7.28
N HIS A 32 15.39 -6.89 6.43
CA HIS A 32 15.52 -6.76 4.97
C HIS A 32 15.22 -5.34 4.47
N TRP A 33 14.20 -4.69 5.04
CA TRP A 33 13.90 -3.30 4.73
C TRP A 33 15.05 -2.37 5.14
N CYS A 34 15.55 -2.51 6.37
CA CYS A 34 16.64 -1.69 6.89
C CYS A 34 17.92 -1.84 6.05
N GLU A 35 18.25 -3.07 5.63
CA GLU A 35 19.36 -3.35 4.72
C GLU A 35 19.18 -2.66 3.36
N ALA A 36 18.00 -2.79 2.76
CA ALA A 36 17.71 -2.21 1.45
C ALA A 36 17.68 -0.67 1.47
N MET A 37 17.19 -0.08 2.54
CA MET A 37 17.06 1.37 2.70
C MET A 37 18.32 2.03 3.29
N GLY A 38 19.28 1.25 3.79
CA GLY A 38 20.46 1.75 4.49
C GLY A 38 20.14 2.40 5.84
N ASP A 39 19.05 1.98 6.50
CA ASP A 39 18.60 2.53 7.78
C ASP A 39 19.12 1.67 8.94
N GLY A 40 20.15 2.18 9.63
CA GLY A 40 20.80 1.51 10.75
C GLY A 40 20.31 1.95 12.13
N HIS A 41 19.11 2.50 12.26
CA HIS A 41 18.64 3.02 13.55
C HIS A 41 18.64 1.91 14.64
N PRO A 42 19.25 2.16 15.82
CA PRO A 42 19.53 1.11 16.81
C PRO A 42 18.28 0.50 17.48
N ALA A 43 17.11 1.12 17.33
CA ALA A 43 15.86 0.56 17.83
C ALA A 43 15.32 -0.59 16.94
N TYR A 44 15.83 -0.74 15.72
CA TYR A 44 15.43 -1.82 14.83
C TYR A 44 16.29 -3.06 15.05
N PRO A 45 15.73 -4.28 14.98
CA PRO A 45 14.35 -4.59 14.61
C PRO A 45 13.35 -4.62 15.78
N GLY A 46 13.74 -4.19 16.99
CA GLY A 46 12.87 -4.21 18.18
C GLY A 46 11.57 -3.41 18.04
N ILE A 47 11.55 -2.43 17.14
CA ILE A 47 10.35 -1.82 16.55
C ILE A 47 10.46 -1.84 15.02
N ALA A 48 9.33 -1.76 14.32
CA ALA A 48 9.34 -1.53 12.88
C ALA A 48 9.61 -0.04 12.56
N PRO A 49 10.38 0.28 11.51
CA PRO A 49 10.43 1.63 10.97
C PRO A 49 9.02 2.16 10.65
N PRO A 50 8.66 3.40 11.04
CA PRO A 50 7.34 3.95 10.74
C PRO A 50 7.02 4.00 9.24
N THR A 51 8.06 4.13 8.40
CA THR A 51 7.96 4.12 6.93
C THR A 51 7.56 2.76 6.36
N MET A 52 7.66 1.68 7.13
CA MET A 52 7.19 0.36 6.71
C MET A 52 5.68 0.17 6.83
N LEU A 53 4.92 1.13 7.37
CA LEU A 53 3.48 0.94 7.64
C LEU A 53 2.72 0.41 6.42
N GLN A 54 2.95 1.02 5.24
CA GLN A 54 2.29 0.59 4.01
C GLN A 54 2.76 -0.81 3.57
N ALA A 55 4.03 -1.16 3.78
CA ALA A 55 4.63 -2.42 3.32
C ALA A 55 3.89 -3.66 3.86
N TRP A 56 3.37 -3.58 5.09
CA TRP A 56 2.59 -4.67 5.70
C TRP A 56 1.23 -4.89 5.02
N THR A 57 0.66 -3.84 4.44
CA THR A 57 -0.67 -3.85 3.81
C THR A 57 -0.63 -3.85 2.28
N MET A 58 0.56 -3.85 1.68
CA MET A 58 0.73 -3.92 0.24
C MET A 58 0.22 -5.25 -0.31
N GLY A 59 -0.45 -5.20 -1.47
CA GLY A 59 -0.95 -6.40 -2.14
C GLY A 59 0.15 -7.33 -2.63
N GLY A 60 1.38 -6.84 -2.74
CA GLY A 60 2.50 -7.60 -3.32
C GLY A 60 2.16 -8.18 -4.69
N LEU A 61 2.80 -9.28 -5.07
CA LEU A 61 2.57 -9.92 -6.38
C LEU A 61 1.20 -10.58 -6.52
N SER A 62 0.53 -10.88 -5.40
CA SER A 62 -0.82 -11.50 -5.40
C SER A 62 -1.95 -10.48 -5.52
N GLY A 63 -1.65 -9.17 -5.56
CA GLY A 63 -2.66 -8.12 -5.57
C GLY A 63 -3.30 -7.85 -4.20
N HIS A 64 -4.17 -6.84 -4.13
CA HIS A 64 -4.86 -6.44 -2.91
C HIS A 64 -6.20 -7.16 -2.78
N THR A 65 -6.52 -7.64 -1.58
CA THR A 65 -7.83 -8.23 -1.25
C THR A 65 -8.76 -7.27 -0.51
N ALA A 66 -8.22 -6.14 -0.01
CA ALA A 66 -8.92 -5.19 0.85
C ALA A 66 -9.31 -3.87 0.16
N ARG A 67 -9.00 -3.72 -1.15
CA ARG A 67 -9.38 -2.52 -1.91
C ARG A 67 -10.90 -2.47 -2.05
N SER A 68 -11.43 -1.25 -2.02
CA SER A 68 -12.83 -1.05 -2.37
C SER A 68 -12.99 -1.17 -3.89
N GLN A 69 -14.20 -1.52 -4.32
CA GLN A 69 -14.54 -1.49 -5.73
C GLN A 69 -14.27 -0.11 -6.37
N ALA A 70 -14.50 0.98 -5.63
CA ALA A 70 -14.21 2.34 -6.08
C ALA A 70 -12.73 2.55 -6.41
N GLN A 71 -11.85 1.97 -5.58
CA GLN A 71 -10.41 2.07 -5.75
C GLN A 71 -9.94 1.25 -6.96
N ASP A 72 -10.53 0.08 -7.18
CA ASP A 72 -10.22 -0.77 -8.33
C ASP A 72 -10.69 -0.12 -9.65
N GLU A 73 -11.90 0.45 -9.67
CA GLU A 73 -12.43 1.22 -10.80
C GLU A 73 -11.56 2.45 -11.11
N LEU A 74 -11.15 3.19 -10.07
CA LEU A 74 -10.25 4.35 -10.21
C LEU A 74 -8.91 3.94 -10.83
N PHE A 75 -8.26 2.89 -10.32
CA PHE A 75 -6.98 2.44 -10.87
C PHE A 75 -7.14 1.90 -12.29
N ALA A 76 -8.21 1.17 -12.60
CA ALA A 76 -8.48 0.70 -13.96
C ALA A 76 -8.66 1.86 -14.95
N LEU A 77 -9.30 2.96 -14.53
CA LEU A 77 -9.42 4.16 -15.35
C LEU A 77 -8.06 4.82 -15.61
N LEU A 78 -7.22 4.95 -14.57
CA LEU A 78 -5.86 5.49 -14.69
C LEU A 78 -4.97 4.61 -15.57
N ASP A 79 -4.98 3.30 -15.36
CA ASP A 79 -4.22 2.32 -16.16
C ASP A 79 -4.66 2.33 -17.63
N GLY A 80 -5.95 2.53 -17.90
CA GLY A 80 -6.47 2.69 -19.26
C GLY A 80 -6.05 3.99 -19.95
N ALA A 81 -5.58 4.98 -19.19
CA ALA A 81 -5.17 6.29 -19.69
C ALA A 81 -3.66 6.40 -20.01
N GLY A 82 -2.81 5.53 -19.47
CA GLY A 82 -1.38 5.43 -19.80
C GLY A 82 -0.44 5.21 -18.62
#